data_AF-A0A9D1UHJ5-F1
#
_entry.id   AF-A0A9D1UHJ5-F1
#
_cell.length_a   1.000
_cell.length_b   1.000
_cell.length_c   1.000
_cell.angle_alpha   90.00
_cell.angle_beta   90.00
_cell.angle_gamma   90.00
#
_symmetry.space_group_name_H-M   'P 1'
#
loop_
_entity.id
_entity.type
_entity.pdbx_description
1 polymer ?
#
loop_
_entity_poly.entity_id
_entity_poly.type
_entity_poly.pdbx_seq_one_letter_code
_entity_poly.pdbx_strand_id
1 'polypeptide(L)'
;MRTIYFYVLMTLLTLGVFAQTNKKYVISQKVEKEYDKLSLKPYTSLRLVKSDKDVLEISLRDTSVDISGICTLKNGVLTLDYKSENPDETNLTLYSSMEFKHVHVSSFAKLYADTIQMRKKRSWIQIDDYGLIEADSVIAGRVSTIYGGDHAVENCKGIDSVTNFSSKEESKHKLSLSYGFSYRSTLIDNSIYNSPYNSTKGFGFGIGIFYSYDFNPNYLMSIGLEYRYIYNDLRNPVEYSNGDFALLDDTPQGYRSGLHTHYLMLPVKFRYNLFQTMFFSLGIAPGYNVGSVLKSKYITTNNDWSISKIDVDNVNPWRLELLLGFKFFLGFELYYNLLPTYKIGTKGDDLREFGIRIGF
;
A
#
# COMPACT_ATOMS: atom_id res chain seq x y z
N MET A 1 -2.82 -30.56 7.39
CA MET A 1 -2.81 -29.53 8.46
C MET A 1 -1.40 -29.02 8.81
N ARG A 2 -0.35 -29.85 8.88
CA ARG A 2 1.03 -29.41 9.22
C ARG A 2 1.71 -28.47 8.22
N THR A 3 1.37 -28.56 6.93
CA THR A 3 2.02 -27.77 5.85
C THR A 3 1.59 -26.30 5.85
N ILE A 4 0.36 -25.99 6.27
CA ILE A 4 -0.16 -24.61 6.31
C ILE A 4 0.55 -23.80 7.39
N TYR A 5 0.80 -24.39 8.56
CA TYR A 5 1.59 -23.76 9.62
C TYR A 5 3.02 -23.47 9.16
N PHE A 6 3.60 -24.32 8.32
CA PHE A 6 4.94 -24.11 7.76
C PHE A 6 4.98 -22.90 6.81
N TYR A 7 3.99 -22.75 5.92
CA TYR A 7 3.93 -21.58 5.03
C TYR A 7 3.61 -20.29 5.77
N VAL A 8 2.71 -20.32 6.75
CA VAL A 8 2.43 -19.16 7.62
C VAL A 8 3.67 -18.77 8.43
N LEU A 9 4.38 -19.75 9.00
CA LEU A 9 5.62 -19.52 9.73
C LEU A 9 6.73 -18.99 8.81
N MET A 10 6.89 -19.54 7.60
CA MET A 10 7.86 -19.04 6.63
C MET A 10 7.52 -17.64 6.15
N THR A 11 6.24 -17.30 5.99
CA THR A 11 5.80 -15.95 5.62
C THR A 11 6.03 -14.96 6.77
N LEU A 12 5.80 -15.38 8.03
CA LEU A 12 6.11 -14.59 9.21
C LEU A 12 7.62 -14.42 9.41
N LEU A 13 8.42 -15.44 9.09
CA LEU A 13 9.88 -15.40 9.14
C LEU A 13 10.45 -14.52 8.02
N THR A 14 9.92 -14.58 6.79
CA THR A 14 10.34 -13.66 5.73
C THR A 14 9.93 -12.23 6.05
N LEU A 15 8.72 -11.98 6.55
CA LEU A 15 8.32 -10.66 7.07
C LEU A 15 9.22 -10.20 8.24
N GLY A 16 9.64 -11.12 9.11
CA GLY A 16 10.59 -10.84 10.19
C GLY A 16 12.01 -10.52 9.71
N VAL A 17 12.48 -11.20 8.66
CA VAL A 17 13.78 -10.93 8.02
C VAL A 17 13.76 -9.63 7.22
N PHE A 18 12.66 -9.31 6.51
CA PHE A 18 12.45 -8.00 5.88
C PHE A 18 12.29 -6.86 6.89
N ALA A 19 11.73 -7.14 8.08
CA ALA A 19 11.72 -6.17 9.19
C ALA A 19 13.13 -5.92 9.76
N GLN A 20 14.07 -6.86 9.60
CA GLN A 20 15.46 -6.71 10.06
C GLN A 20 16.39 -5.92 9.12
N THR A 21 15.98 -5.59 7.89
CA THR A 21 16.84 -4.84 6.95
C THR A 21 16.75 -3.31 7.08
N ASN A 22 15.91 -2.76 7.96
CA ASN A 22 15.88 -1.32 8.26
C ASN A 22 16.92 -0.92 9.32
N LYS A 23 18.20 -1.26 9.10
CA LYS A 23 19.26 -0.71 9.96
C LYS A 23 19.46 0.76 9.60
N LYS A 24 18.90 1.63 10.43
CA LYS A 24 19.13 3.08 10.38
C LYS A 24 20.52 3.37 10.95
N TYR A 25 21.44 3.81 10.11
CA TYR A 25 22.74 4.30 10.55
C TYR A 25 22.63 5.79 10.79
N VAL A 26 23.09 6.26 11.95
CA VAL A 26 23.19 7.69 12.26
C VAL A 26 24.66 8.05 12.25
N ILE A 27 25.03 8.95 11.35
CA ILE A 27 26.38 9.51 11.26
C ILE A 27 26.32 10.93 11.78
N SER A 28 27.07 11.20 12.84
CA SER A 28 27.13 12.53 13.45
C SER A 28 28.43 13.22 13.01
N GLN A 29 28.30 14.38 12.38
CA GLN A 29 29.41 15.25 12.01
C GLN A 29 29.35 16.54 12.82
N LYS A 30 30.41 16.83 13.57
CA LYS A 30 30.53 18.10 14.31
C LYS A 30 30.76 19.25 13.33
N VAL A 31 30.08 20.38 13.52
CA VAL A 31 30.30 21.61 12.75
C VAL A 31 31.21 22.52 13.57
N GLU A 32 32.51 22.50 13.27
CA GLU A 32 33.53 23.14 14.13
C GLU A 32 33.68 24.66 13.91
N LYS A 33 33.09 25.19 12.84
CA LYS A 33 33.23 26.60 12.45
C LYS A 33 31.87 27.28 12.55
N GLU A 34 31.88 28.52 13.02
CA GLU A 34 30.68 29.36 13.06
C GLU A 34 30.12 29.60 11.65
N TYR A 35 28.79 29.61 11.56
CA TYR A 35 28.04 29.97 10.37
C TYR A 35 26.87 30.86 10.78
N ASP A 36 26.56 31.84 9.93
CA ASP A 36 25.41 32.72 10.12
C ASP A 36 24.38 32.56 9.00
N LYS A 37 24.61 31.66 8.04
CA LYS A 37 23.69 31.38 6.93
C LYS A 37 23.50 29.87 6.76
N LEU A 38 22.25 29.46 6.55
CA LEU A 38 21.84 28.09 6.23
C LEU A 38 21.23 28.08 4.82
N SER A 39 21.66 27.15 3.97
CA SER A 39 21.12 26.97 2.63
C SER A 39 20.82 25.49 2.36
N LEU A 40 19.56 25.19 2.03
CA LEU A 40 19.12 23.86 1.63
C LEU A 40 19.03 23.78 0.10
N LYS A 41 19.75 22.83 -0.50
CA LYS A 41 19.65 22.56 -1.95
C LYS A 41 18.33 21.87 -2.30
N PRO A 42 17.88 21.92 -3.56
CA PRO A 42 16.65 21.28 -4.00
C PRO A 42 16.54 19.82 -3.54
N TYR A 43 15.33 19.39 -3.18
CA TYR A 43 15.03 18.02 -2.69
C TYR A 43 15.74 17.61 -1.39
N THR A 44 16.31 18.55 -0.64
CA THR A 44 16.89 18.31 0.68
C THR A 44 15.82 18.45 1.76
N SER A 45 15.76 17.50 2.70
CA SER A 45 14.87 17.55 3.87
C SER A 45 15.69 17.62 5.17
N LEU A 46 15.56 18.73 5.90
CA LEU A 46 16.30 19.01 7.13
C LEU A 46 15.36 19.16 8.34
N ARG A 47 15.74 18.55 9.48
CA ARG A 47 15.21 18.88 10.80
C ARG A 47 16.21 19.76 11.55
N LEU A 48 15.82 20.97 11.91
CA LEU A 48 16.61 21.88 12.73
C LEU A 48 16.15 21.78 14.19
N VAL A 49 17.07 21.42 15.07
CA VAL A 49 16.83 21.27 16.51
C VAL A 49 17.71 22.27 17.25
N LYS A 50 17.10 23.12 18.08
CA LYS A 50 17.85 24.00 18.96
C LYS A 50 18.62 23.16 19.98
N SER A 51 19.92 23.37 20.08
CA SER A 51 20.82 22.57 20.92
C SER A 51 21.99 23.41 21.39
N ASP A 52 22.62 23.00 22.49
CA ASP A 52 23.89 23.61 22.96
C ASP A 52 25.12 23.10 22.18
N LYS A 53 24.88 22.28 21.15
CA LYS A 53 25.91 21.66 20.32
C LYS A 53 25.58 21.87 18.85
N ASP A 54 26.63 22.10 18.05
CA ASP A 54 26.53 22.20 16.60
C ASP A 54 26.98 20.88 15.95
N VAL A 55 25.98 20.04 15.66
CA VAL A 55 26.16 18.68 15.13
C VAL A 55 25.15 18.43 14.03
N LEU A 56 25.63 17.97 12.88
CA LEU A 56 24.80 17.46 11.80
C LEU A 56 24.72 15.94 11.93
N GLU A 57 23.52 15.41 12.13
CA GLU A 57 23.23 13.99 12.08
C GLU A 57 22.62 13.62 10.73
N ILE A 58 23.14 12.56 10.13
CA ILE A 58 22.68 12.01 8.86
C ILE A 58 22.16 10.61 9.13
N SER A 59 20.88 10.42 8.88
CA SER A 59 20.18 9.14 8.98
C SER A 59 20.20 8.43 7.62
N LEU A 60 20.98 7.35 7.51
CA LEU A 60 21.09 6.53 6.31
C LEU A 60 20.34 5.21 6.48
N ARG A 61 19.68 4.76 5.41
CA ARG A 61 19.02 3.44 5.35
C ARG A 61 19.83 2.37 4.63
N ASP A 62 21.05 2.67 4.21
CA ASP A 62 21.99 1.69 3.66
C ASP A 62 23.45 2.17 3.88
N THR A 63 24.38 1.23 3.90
CA THR A 63 25.82 1.43 4.12
C THR A 63 26.59 1.92 2.90
N SER A 64 25.93 2.06 1.74
CA SER A 64 26.56 2.33 0.43
C SER A 64 26.54 3.80 0.00
N VAL A 65 26.00 4.71 0.82
CA VAL A 65 25.87 6.13 0.47
C VAL A 65 27.20 6.86 0.66
N ASP A 66 27.72 7.49 -0.40
CA ASP A 66 28.85 8.41 -0.31
C ASP A 66 28.44 9.64 0.52
N ILE A 67 29.08 9.79 1.68
CA ILE A 67 28.82 10.87 2.65
C ILE A 67 29.65 12.12 2.31
N SER A 68 30.58 12.02 1.35
CA SER A 68 31.39 13.16 0.94
C SER A 68 30.54 14.22 0.22
N GLY A 69 30.63 15.47 0.68
CA GLY A 69 29.93 16.59 0.04
C GLY A 69 28.49 16.86 0.51
N ILE A 70 27.92 16.06 1.41
CA ILE A 70 26.56 16.28 1.97
C ILE A 70 26.42 17.65 2.64
N CYS A 71 27.49 18.09 3.30
CA CYS A 71 27.54 19.35 4.01
C CYS A 71 28.81 20.08 3.59
N THR A 72 28.65 21.32 3.13
CA THR A 72 29.78 22.20 2.83
C THR A 72 29.64 23.50 3.60
N LEU A 73 30.72 23.91 4.26
CA LEU A 73 30.80 25.19 4.93
C LEU A 73 31.83 26.07 4.22
N LYS A 74 31.33 27.10 3.54
CA LYS A 74 32.16 28.09 2.81
C LYS A 74 31.65 29.49 3.11
N ASN A 75 32.56 30.40 3.47
CA ASN A 75 32.26 31.82 3.71
C ASN A 75 31.08 32.07 4.68
N GLY A 76 30.99 31.28 5.77
CA GLY A 76 29.92 31.40 6.77
C GLY A 76 28.56 30.84 6.35
N VAL A 77 28.48 30.19 5.19
CA VAL A 77 27.26 29.51 4.70
C VAL A 77 27.39 28.01 4.88
N LEU A 78 26.53 27.44 5.71
CA LEU A 78 26.31 26.01 5.80
C LEU A 78 25.35 25.60 4.67
N THR A 79 25.87 24.90 3.66
CA THR A 79 25.08 24.38 2.55
C THR A 79 24.89 22.88 2.72
N LEU A 80 23.64 22.44 2.74
CA LEU A 80 23.27 21.03 2.80
C LEU A 80 22.77 20.58 1.42
N ASP A 81 23.43 19.55 0.90
CA ASP A 81 23.17 18.97 -0.41
C ASP A 81 23.05 17.45 -0.24
N TYR A 82 21.88 17.02 0.25
CA TYR A 82 21.55 15.62 0.40
C TYR A 82 20.18 15.34 -0.15
N LYS A 83 20.16 14.70 -1.32
CA LYS A 83 18.94 14.25 -1.95
C LYS A 83 18.48 12.95 -1.31
N SER A 84 17.45 13.04 -0.47
CA SER A 84 16.79 11.84 0.04
C SER A 84 16.06 11.12 -1.09
N GLU A 85 16.17 9.79 -1.15
CA GLU A 85 15.34 8.96 -2.04
C GLU A 85 13.85 9.04 -1.68
N ASN A 86 13.54 9.39 -0.43
CA ASN A 86 12.19 9.66 0.04
C ASN A 86 12.07 11.13 0.51
N PRO A 87 11.39 12.01 -0.24
CA PRO A 87 11.29 13.44 0.08
C PRO A 87 10.47 13.74 1.35
N ASP A 88 9.78 12.74 1.92
CA ASP A 88 8.99 12.87 3.15
C ASP A 88 9.74 12.38 4.40
N GLU A 89 10.90 11.73 4.24
CA GLU A 89 11.74 11.33 5.36
C GLU A 89 12.85 12.34 5.60
N THR A 90 12.86 12.92 6.80
CA THR A 90 13.91 13.84 7.23
C THR A 90 15.16 13.06 7.58
N ASN A 91 16.06 12.92 6.60
CA ASN A 91 17.31 12.19 6.75
C ASN A 91 18.45 13.03 7.31
N LEU A 92 18.30 14.36 7.36
CA LEU A 92 19.25 15.26 8.00
C LEU A 92 18.65 15.87 9.27
N THR A 93 19.38 15.85 10.38
CA THR A 93 19.05 16.61 11.59
C THR A 93 20.22 17.50 11.96
N LEU A 94 20.04 18.81 11.91
CA LEU A 94 21.02 19.77 12.38
C LEU A 94 20.64 20.21 13.80
N TYR A 95 21.46 19.81 14.76
CA TYR A 95 21.46 20.39 16.10
C TYR A 95 22.30 21.65 16.02
N SER A 96 21.74 22.79 16.41
CA SER A 96 22.49 24.05 16.38
C SER A 96 22.15 24.98 17.52
N SER A 97 23.19 25.67 17.99
CA SER A 97 23.12 26.77 18.96
C SER A 97 23.11 28.15 18.29
N MET A 98 23.23 28.19 16.96
CA MET A 98 23.54 29.40 16.19
C MET A 98 22.31 30.27 15.93
N GLU A 99 22.50 31.59 15.97
CA GLU A 99 21.53 32.56 15.45
C GLU A 99 21.80 32.85 13.96
N PHE A 100 20.80 32.58 13.13
CA PHE A 100 20.88 32.74 11.68
C PHE A 100 20.64 34.19 11.24
N LYS A 101 21.49 34.68 10.35
CA LYS A 101 21.26 35.88 9.55
C LYS A 101 20.44 35.57 8.30
N HIS A 102 20.61 34.40 7.69
CA HIS A 102 19.87 34.01 6.50
C HIS A 102 19.54 32.52 6.52
N VAL A 103 18.29 32.19 6.23
CA VAL A 103 17.86 30.80 5.96
C VAL A 103 17.30 30.77 4.54
N HIS A 104 17.89 29.96 3.67
CA HIS A 104 17.45 29.78 2.29
C HIS A 104 17.01 28.34 2.06
N VAL A 105 15.78 28.17 1.58
CA VAL A 105 15.18 26.89 1.23
C VAL A 105 14.90 26.90 -0.27
N SER A 106 15.70 26.16 -1.04
CA SER A 106 15.51 26.04 -2.48
C SER A 106 14.26 25.24 -2.85
N SER A 107 13.91 25.25 -4.14
CA SER A 107 12.72 24.57 -4.64
C SER A 107 12.67 23.09 -4.27
N PHE A 108 11.50 22.62 -3.82
CA PHE A 108 11.26 21.25 -3.34
C PHE A 108 12.08 20.83 -2.10
N ALA A 109 12.86 21.72 -1.49
CA ALA A 109 13.51 21.47 -0.21
C ALA A 109 12.52 21.67 0.94
N LYS A 110 12.74 20.96 2.06
CA LYS A 110 11.88 20.99 3.24
C LYS A 110 12.70 21.27 4.49
N LEU A 111 12.30 22.25 5.28
CA LEU A 111 12.87 22.57 6.58
C LEU A 111 11.81 22.38 7.67
N TYR A 112 12.08 21.49 8.61
CA TYR A 112 11.28 21.30 9.83
C TYR A 112 12.07 21.82 11.02
N ALA A 113 11.48 22.64 11.88
CA ALA A 113 12.19 23.20 13.03
C ALA A 113 11.32 23.32 14.28
N ASP A 114 11.86 22.94 15.44
CA ASP A 114 11.17 23.24 16.72
C ASP A 114 11.30 24.75 17.03
N THR A 115 12.45 25.34 16.70
CA THR A 115 12.68 26.79 16.80
C THR A 115 13.71 27.25 15.80
N ILE A 116 13.39 28.27 15.00
CA ILE A 116 14.37 28.98 14.17
C ILE A 116 14.82 30.25 14.91
N GLN A 117 16.09 30.30 15.34
CA GLN A 117 16.65 31.47 16.00
C GLN A 117 17.29 32.40 14.97
N MET A 118 16.65 33.53 14.70
CA MET A 118 17.17 34.55 13.79
C MET A 118 17.84 35.68 14.56
N ARG A 119 18.93 36.23 14.03
CA ARG A 119 19.60 37.41 14.61
C ARG A 119 18.66 38.61 14.63
N LYS A 120 18.74 39.43 15.68
CA LYS A 120 17.80 40.56 15.90
C LYS A 120 17.81 41.67 14.82
N LYS A 121 18.82 41.71 13.94
CA LYS A 121 18.98 42.75 12.91
C LYS A 121 19.38 42.15 11.57
N ARG A 122 18.73 42.61 10.49
CA ARG A 122 19.06 42.29 9.09
C ARG A 122 19.08 40.79 8.81
N SER A 123 18.02 40.11 9.25
CA SER A 123 17.81 38.68 9.03
C SER A 123 16.61 38.43 8.12
N TRP A 124 16.69 37.44 7.24
CA TRP A 124 15.58 37.07 6.38
C TRP A 124 15.55 35.56 6.13
N ILE A 125 14.36 35.08 5.76
CA ILE A 125 14.12 33.72 5.30
C ILE A 125 13.68 33.81 3.84
N GLN A 126 14.30 33.01 2.97
CA GLN A 126 13.96 32.91 1.56
C GLN A 126 13.52 31.48 1.25
N ILE A 127 12.35 31.34 0.62
CA ILE A 127 11.77 30.09 0.19
C ILE A 127 11.55 30.21 -1.33
N ASP A 128 12.26 29.43 -2.12
CA ASP A 128 12.06 29.38 -3.57
C ASP A 128 10.79 28.56 -3.91
N ASP A 129 10.37 28.54 -5.18
CA ASP A 129 9.12 27.89 -5.61
C ASP A 129 9.02 26.43 -5.15
N TYR A 130 7.87 26.00 -4.62
CA TYR A 130 7.64 24.66 -4.06
C TYR A 130 8.51 24.27 -2.85
N GLY A 131 9.29 25.20 -2.27
CA GLY A 131 9.97 24.99 -1.00
C GLY A 131 9.00 24.94 0.18
N LEU A 132 9.38 24.27 1.26
CA LEU A 132 8.57 24.14 2.47
C LEU A 132 9.36 24.48 3.74
N ILE A 133 8.77 25.29 4.61
CA ILE A 133 9.22 25.51 5.98
C ILE A 133 8.07 25.26 6.94
N GLU A 134 8.31 24.43 7.95
CA GLU A 134 7.39 24.19 9.06
C GLU A 134 8.17 24.37 10.37
N ALA A 135 7.78 25.37 11.17
CA ALA A 135 8.45 25.71 12.41
C ALA A 135 7.48 25.97 13.57
N ASP A 136 7.72 25.33 14.71
CA ASP A 136 6.91 25.55 15.93
C ASP A 136 7.10 26.96 16.50
N SER A 137 8.26 27.58 16.29
CA SER A 137 8.51 28.98 16.66
C SER A 137 9.62 29.61 15.82
N VAL A 138 9.45 30.87 15.43
CA VAL A 138 10.55 31.69 14.88
C VAL A 138 10.84 32.83 15.85
N ILE A 139 12.05 32.85 16.40
CA ILE A 139 12.50 33.92 17.29
C ILE A 139 13.31 34.90 16.45
N ALA A 140 12.71 36.03 16.09
CA ALA A 140 13.39 37.10 15.36
C ALA A 140 13.23 38.45 16.09
N GLY A 141 14.19 39.36 15.87
CA GLY A 141 14.05 40.76 16.30
C GLY A 141 13.07 41.54 15.43
N ARG A 142 12.98 42.86 15.64
CA ARG A 142 12.01 43.80 15.02
C ARG A 142 11.99 43.88 13.48
N VAL A 143 12.80 43.10 12.76
CA VAL A 143 12.68 42.92 11.30
C VAL A 143 13.05 41.49 10.93
N SER A 144 12.04 40.67 10.64
CA SER A 144 12.15 39.41 9.90
C SER A 144 11.27 39.52 8.67
N THR A 145 11.87 39.41 7.49
CA THR A 145 11.15 39.37 6.21
C THR A 145 11.24 37.96 5.66
N ILE A 146 10.11 37.40 5.28
CA ILE A 146 10.02 36.11 4.62
C ILE A 146 9.66 36.35 3.16
N TYR A 147 10.46 35.80 2.25
CA TYR A 147 10.23 35.86 0.81
C TYR A 147 9.85 34.46 0.34
N GLY A 148 8.63 34.29 -0.16
CA GLY A 148 8.14 33.04 -0.74
C GLY A 148 7.97 33.15 -2.25
N GLY A 149 8.49 32.15 -2.99
CA GLY A 149 8.19 31.92 -4.39
C GLY A 149 6.80 31.30 -4.60
N ASP A 150 6.45 31.03 -5.85
CA ASP A 150 5.16 30.43 -6.21
C ASP A 150 5.05 29.02 -5.59
N HIS A 151 3.90 28.72 -4.96
CA HIS A 151 3.62 27.44 -4.27
C HIS A 151 4.53 27.11 -3.07
N ALA A 152 5.27 28.08 -2.53
CA ALA A 152 5.98 27.91 -1.26
C ALA A 152 4.99 27.69 -0.10
N VAL A 153 5.35 26.81 0.85
CA VAL A 153 4.55 26.53 2.06
C VAL A 153 5.30 27.03 3.29
N GLU A 154 4.64 27.85 4.10
CA GLU A 154 5.15 28.36 5.37
C GLU A 154 4.16 28.06 6.50
N ASN A 155 4.58 27.27 7.50
CA ASN A 155 3.82 26.99 8.72
C ASN A 155 4.67 27.37 9.94
N CYS A 156 4.75 28.65 10.27
CA CYS A 156 5.52 29.18 11.41
C CYS A 156 4.60 29.81 12.47
N LYS A 157 4.71 29.44 13.76
CA LYS A 157 4.03 30.18 14.85
C LYS A 157 4.91 31.31 15.40
N GLY A 158 4.29 32.42 15.80
CA GLY A 158 4.98 33.56 16.44
C GLY A 158 5.41 34.69 15.50
N ILE A 159 4.92 34.72 14.26
CA ILE A 159 5.15 35.79 13.29
C ILE A 159 3.87 36.64 13.19
N ASP A 160 3.91 37.86 13.73
CA ASP A 160 2.80 38.81 13.64
C ASP A 160 2.77 39.49 12.26
N SER A 161 2.28 38.81 11.21
CA SER A 161 1.50 39.40 10.09
C SER A 161 1.24 38.42 8.90
N VAL A 162 -0.04 38.06 8.67
CA VAL A 162 -0.79 37.87 7.38
C VAL A 162 -0.21 36.84 6.35
N THR A 163 -0.88 35.83 5.75
CA THR A 163 -2.28 35.49 5.42
C THR A 163 -2.43 33.98 5.11
N ASN A 164 -3.61 33.41 5.43
CA ASN A 164 -4.31 32.21 4.92
C ASN A 164 -3.56 31.18 4.05
N PHE A 165 -3.54 29.89 4.47
CA PHE A 165 -3.87 28.72 3.62
C PHE A 165 -4.22 27.49 4.50
N SER A 166 -5.10 26.62 3.98
CA SER A 166 -5.58 25.42 4.68
C SER A 166 -4.58 24.26 4.57
N SER A 167 -4.15 23.72 5.72
CA SER A 167 -3.47 22.43 5.81
C SER A 167 -4.49 21.30 5.76
N LYS A 168 -4.36 20.36 4.82
CA LYS A 168 -5.09 19.10 4.86
C LYS A 168 -4.15 18.03 5.38
N GLU A 169 -4.30 17.70 6.66
CA GLU A 169 -3.60 16.59 7.28
C GLU A 169 -4.14 15.28 6.68
N GLU A 170 -3.32 14.56 5.90
CA GLU A 170 -3.72 13.23 5.42
C GLU A 170 -3.65 12.24 6.58
N SER A 171 -4.81 11.75 7.02
CA SER A 171 -4.89 10.78 8.10
C SER A 171 -4.23 9.46 7.68
N LYS A 172 -3.31 8.96 8.51
CA LYS A 172 -2.71 7.61 8.39
C LYS A 172 -3.73 6.47 8.50
N HIS A 173 -4.93 6.80 8.96
CA HIS A 173 -6.07 5.91 9.13
C HIS A 173 -7.12 6.23 8.07
N LYS A 174 -7.54 5.21 7.32
CA LYS A 174 -8.52 5.34 6.24
C LYS A 174 -9.59 4.27 6.40
N LEU A 175 -10.85 4.69 6.50
CA LEU A 175 -12.00 3.81 6.35
C LEU A 175 -12.48 3.92 4.91
N SER A 176 -12.58 2.80 4.20
CA SER A 176 -13.05 2.76 2.82
C SER A 176 -14.16 1.74 2.62
N LEU A 177 -15.08 2.11 1.74
CA LEU A 177 -15.97 1.17 1.08
C LEU A 177 -15.28 0.75 -0.22
N SER A 178 -15.29 -0.54 -0.52
CA SER A 178 -14.77 -1.05 -1.79
C SER A 178 -15.79 -1.96 -2.44
N TYR A 179 -15.81 -1.91 -3.78
CA TYR A 179 -16.51 -2.89 -4.58
C TYR A 179 -15.61 -3.32 -5.73
N GLY A 180 -15.80 -4.56 -6.19
CA GLY A 180 -14.99 -5.04 -7.29
C GLY A 180 -15.65 -6.15 -8.08
N PHE A 181 -15.31 -6.19 -9.36
CA PHE A 181 -15.71 -7.24 -10.29
C PHE A 181 -14.49 -8.09 -10.61
N SER A 182 -14.65 -9.40 -10.65
CA SER A 182 -13.59 -10.32 -11.02
C SER A 182 -14.01 -11.22 -12.16
N TYR A 183 -13.13 -11.38 -13.15
CA TYR A 183 -13.21 -12.42 -14.16
C TYR A 183 -12.17 -13.50 -13.84
N ARG A 184 -12.56 -14.77 -13.98
CA ARG A 184 -11.79 -15.91 -13.49
C ARG A 184 -11.72 -17.02 -14.52
N SER A 185 -10.57 -17.67 -14.53
CA SER A 185 -10.38 -18.95 -15.19
C SER A 185 -9.62 -19.88 -14.26
N THR A 186 -10.01 -21.14 -14.22
CA THR A 186 -9.13 -22.20 -13.70
C THR A 186 -8.01 -22.42 -14.72
N LEU A 187 -6.75 -22.47 -14.26
CA LEU A 187 -5.62 -22.86 -15.10
C LEU A 187 -5.73 -24.38 -15.32
N ILE A 188 -5.80 -24.80 -16.59
CA ILE A 188 -6.07 -26.19 -16.97
C ILE A 188 -4.84 -26.73 -17.71
N ASP A 189 -4.32 -27.86 -17.24
CA ASP A 189 -3.46 -28.73 -18.05
C ASP A 189 -4.32 -29.49 -19.07
N ASN A 190 -3.83 -29.67 -20.30
CA ASN A 190 -4.60 -30.18 -21.44
C ASN A 190 -5.16 -31.60 -21.24
N SER A 191 -4.71 -32.35 -20.22
CA SER A 191 -5.18 -33.69 -19.87
C SER A 191 -6.57 -33.72 -19.20
N ILE A 192 -7.19 -32.57 -18.89
CA ILE A 192 -8.34 -32.46 -17.97
C ILE A 192 -9.62 -31.93 -18.67
N TYR A 193 -9.89 -32.34 -19.91
CA TYR A 193 -11.20 -32.05 -20.54
C TYR A 193 -12.36 -32.79 -19.85
N ASN A 194 -12.09 -33.93 -19.21
CA ASN A 194 -13.08 -34.80 -18.54
C ASN A 194 -13.17 -34.59 -17.01
N SER A 195 -12.80 -33.43 -16.47
CA SER A 195 -13.04 -33.15 -15.04
C SER A 195 -14.42 -32.53 -14.83
N PRO A 196 -15.15 -32.94 -13.77
CA PRO A 196 -16.39 -32.27 -13.36
C PRO A 196 -16.14 -30.85 -12.85
N TYR A 197 -14.88 -30.50 -12.58
CA TYR A 197 -14.48 -29.19 -12.08
C TYR A 197 -14.03 -28.20 -13.16
N ASN A 198 -14.06 -28.62 -14.43
CA ASN A 198 -13.64 -27.77 -15.54
C ASN A 198 -14.63 -26.61 -15.72
N SER A 199 -14.19 -25.38 -15.43
CA SER A 199 -14.96 -24.15 -15.61
C SER A 199 -14.51 -23.43 -16.86
N THR A 200 -15.45 -23.05 -17.74
CA THR A 200 -15.12 -22.24 -18.92
C THR A 200 -14.82 -20.81 -18.53
N LYS A 201 -15.64 -20.23 -17.64
CA LYS A 201 -15.57 -18.82 -17.21
C LYS A 201 -16.20 -18.66 -15.83
N GLY A 202 -15.57 -17.85 -14.99
CA GLY A 202 -16.17 -17.41 -13.72
C GLY A 202 -16.29 -15.90 -13.65
N PHE A 203 -17.35 -15.42 -13.00
CA PHE A 203 -17.47 -14.02 -12.60
C PHE A 203 -17.73 -13.92 -11.11
N GLY A 204 -17.22 -12.86 -10.48
CA GLY A 204 -17.51 -12.60 -9.08
C GLY A 204 -17.66 -11.12 -8.82
N PHE A 205 -18.46 -10.80 -7.81
CA PHE A 205 -18.55 -9.44 -7.28
C PHE A 205 -18.23 -9.47 -5.79
N GLY A 206 -17.53 -8.45 -5.30
CA GLY A 206 -17.22 -8.27 -3.89
C GLY A 206 -17.63 -6.89 -3.43
N ILE A 207 -18.14 -6.78 -2.21
CA ILE A 207 -18.41 -5.51 -1.54
C ILE A 207 -17.84 -5.65 -0.13
N GLY A 208 -17.02 -4.69 0.30
CA GLY A 208 -16.45 -4.75 1.63
C GLY A 208 -16.10 -3.40 2.21
N ILE A 209 -16.08 -3.37 3.55
CA ILE A 209 -15.66 -2.23 4.34
C ILE A 209 -14.28 -2.55 4.90
N PHE A 210 -13.32 -1.65 4.66
CA PHE A 210 -11.93 -1.85 5.02
C PHE A 210 -11.44 -0.70 5.87
N TYR A 211 -10.75 -1.05 6.94
CA TYR A 211 -9.88 -0.15 7.66
C TYR A 211 -8.46 -0.34 7.14
N SER A 212 -7.81 0.75 6.76
CA SER A 212 -6.44 0.74 6.28
C SER A 212 -5.53 1.64 7.11
N TYR A 213 -4.30 1.19 7.27
CA TYR A 213 -3.24 1.88 7.99
C TYR A 213 -2.00 2.02 7.09
N ASP A 214 -1.59 3.26 6.87
CA ASP A 214 -0.36 3.60 6.15
C ASP A 214 0.82 3.53 7.13
N PHE A 215 1.65 2.49 7.04
CA PHE A 215 2.88 2.40 7.85
C PHE A 215 3.91 3.44 7.39
N ASN A 216 4.04 3.61 6.07
CA ASN A 216 4.80 4.64 5.39
C ASN A 216 4.28 4.78 3.94
N PRO A 217 4.80 5.70 3.10
CA PRO A 217 4.28 5.92 1.74
C PRO A 217 4.23 4.67 0.85
N ASN A 218 5.05 3.67 1.15
CA ASN A 218 5.18 2.45 0.35
C ASN A 218 4.47 1.24 0.95
N TYR A 219 4.08 1.25 2.23
CA TYR A 219 3.44 0.10 2.87
C TYR A 219 2.08 0.45 3.47
N LEU A 220 1.08 -0.30 3.03
CA LEU A 220 -0.30 -0.22 3.49
C LEU A 220 -0.74 -1.58 4.02
N MET A 221 -1.36 -1.60 5.19
CA MET A 221 -2.12 -2.77 5.65
C MET A 221 -3.60 -2.44 5.71
N SER A 222 -4.42 -3.36 5.25
CA SER A 222 -5.87 -3.25 5.28
C SER A 222 -6.47 -4.48 5.94
N ILE A 223 -7.44 -4.27 6.83
CA ILE A 223 -8.29 -5.31 7.42
C ILE A 223 -9.73 -4.91 7.21
N GLY A 224 -10.60 -5.87 6.88
CA GLY A 224 -11.99 -5.53 6.59
C GLY A 224 -12.95 -6.69 6.74
N LEU A 225 -14.21 -6.38 6.45
CA LEU A 225 -15.29 -7.33 6.27
C LEU A 225 -15.74 -7.24 4.81
N GLU A 226 -15.71 -8.36 4.10
CA GLU A 226 -16.06 -8.43 2.68
C GLU A 226 -17.12 -9.50 2.45
N TYR A 227 -18.23 -9.11 1.82
CA TYR A 227 -19.14 -10.05 1.20
C TYR A 227 -18.71 -10.29 -0.24
N ARG A 228 -18.63 -11.56 -0.65
CA ARG A 228 -18.20 -11.94 -2.00
C ARG A 228 -19.12 -12.98 -2.60
N TYR A 229 -19.58 -12.72 -3.81
CA TYR A 229 -20.32 -13.67 -4.62
C TYR A 229 -19.48 -14.13 -5.80
N ILE A 230 -19.56 -15.42 -6.11
CA ILE A 230 -18.80 -16.08 -7.17
C ILE A 230 -19.74 -16.98 -7.95
N TYR A 231 -19.74 -16.83 -9.27
CA TYR A 231 -20.38 -17.73 -10.22
C TYR A 231 -19.30 -18.40 -11.07
N ASN A 232 -19.34 -19.72 -11.16
CA ASN A 232 -18.52 -20.50 -12.09
C ASN A 232 -19.43 -21.22 -13.08
N ASP A 233 -19.21 -20.97 -14.38
CA ASP A 233 -19.87 -21.69 -15.47
C ASP A 233 -19.13 -23.02 -15.69
N LEU A 234 -19.74 -24.12 -15.28
CA LEU A 234 -19.13 -25.43 -15.42
C LEU A 234 -19.31 -25.91 -16.86
N ARG A 235 -18.20 -26.32 -17.48
CA ARG A 235 -18.16 -26.75 -18.87
C ARG A 235 -18.95 -28.04 -19.07
N ASN A 236 -18.78 -28.96 -18.13
CA ASN A 236 -19.35 -30.29 -18.20
C ASN A 236 -20.62 -30.36 -17.35
N PRO A 237 -21.63 -31.10 -17.80
CA PRO A 237 -22.76 -31.50 -16.98
C PRO A 237 -22.29 -32.24 -15.73
N VAL A 238 -22.66 -31.74 -14.56
CA VAL A 238 -22.29 -32.35 -13.29
C VAL A 238 -23.47 -32.55 -12.36
N GLU A 239 -23.35 -33.58 -11.55
CA GLU A 239 -24.15 -33.77 -10.35
C GLU A 239 -23.31 -33.57 -9.10
N TYR A 240 -23.96 -33.28 -7.98
CA TYR A 240 -23.33 -33.20 -6.68
C TYR A 240 -23.88 -34.31 -5.79
N SER A 241 -23.04 -35.27 -5.44
CA SER A 241 -23.40 -36.43 -4.64
C SER A 241 -22.23 -36.82 -3.73
N ASN A 242 -22.54 -37.32 -2.53
CA ASN A 242 -21.53 -37.76 -1.55
C ASN A 242 -20.44 -36.71 -1.22
N GLY A 243 -20.78 -35.42 -1.29
CA GLY A 243 -19.86 -34.33 -0.95
C GLY A 243 -18.93 -33.89 -2.08
N ASP A 244 -19.05 -34.44 -3.30
CA ASP A 244 -18.15 -34.19 -4.42
C ASP A 244 -18.92 -34.01 -5.75
N PHE A 245 -18.30 -33.40 -6.77
CA PHE A 245 -18.90 -33.38 -8.11
C PHE A 245 -18.54 -34.64 -8.91
N ALA A 246 -19.52 -35.16 -9.63
CA ALA A 246 -19.35 -36.23 -10.61
C ALA A 246 -19.89 -35.77 -11.97
N LEU A 247 -19.32 -36.32 -13.05
CA LEU A 247 -19.87 -36.13 -14.39
C LEU A 247 -21.19 -36.89 -14.50
N LEU A 248 -22.15 -36.30 -15.19
CA LEU A 248 -23.39 -36.99 -15.57
C LEU A 248 -23.13 -37.83 -16.82
N ASP A 249 -23.36 -39.14 -16.72
CA ASP A 249 -23.18 -40.09 -17.84
C ASP A 249 -24.26 -39.88 -18.93
N ASP A 250 -25.52 -39.62 -18.53
CA ASP A 250 -26.65 -39.36 -19.42
C ASP A 250 -27.08 -37.89 -19.33
N THR A 251 -26.60 -37.06 -20.26
CA THR A 251 -26.84 -35.61 -20.23
C THR A 251 -28.09 -35.25 -21.04
N PRO A 252 -29.13 -34.65 -20.42
CA PRO A 252 -30.28 -34.12 -21.16
C PRO A 252 -29.87 -33.06 -22.18
N GLN A 253 -30.68 -32.87 -23.22
CA GLN A 253 -30.41 -31.80 -24.19
C GLN A 253 -30.39 -30.41 -23.53
N GLY A 254 -29.45 -29.57 -23.94
CA GLY A 254 -29.32 -28.20 -23.43
C GLY A 254 -28.86 -28.10 -21.97
N TYR A 255 -28.35 -29.19 -21.37
CA TYR A 255 -27.91 -29.19 -19.98
C TYR A 255 -26.73 -28.22 -19.75
N ARG A 256 -26.86 -27.32 -18.78
CA ARG A 256 -25.80 -26.43 -18.32
C ARG A 256 -25.77 -26.34 -16.81
N SER A 257 -24.57 -26.36 -16.24
CA SER A 257 -24.33 -26.29 -14.80
C SER A 257 -23.60 -25.02 -14.42
N GLY A 258 -24.08 -24.35 -13.37
CA GLY A 258 -23.44 -23.17 -12.81
C GLY A 258 -23.35 -23.27 -11.30
N LEU A 259 -22.14 -23.08 -10.75
CA LEU A 259 -21.92 -23.05 -9.32
C LEU A 259 -21.99 -21.61 -8.82
N HIS A 260 -22.95 -21.34 -7.95
CA HIS A 260 -23.11 -20.06 -7.26
C HIS A 260 -22.57 -20.20 -5.84
N THR A 261 -21.69 -19.30 -5.40
CA THR A 261 -21.12 -19.33 -4.05
C THR A 261 -21.11 -17.96 -3.41
N HIS A 262 -21.47 -17.90 -2.14
CA HIS A 262 -21.57 -16.70 -1.32
C HIS A 262 -20.64 -16.81 -0.11
N TYR A 263 -19.77 -15.81 0.07
CA TYR A 263 -18.84 -15.75 1.17
C TYR A 263 -19.04 -14.50 2.01
N LEU A 264 -18.81 -14.65 3.30
CA LEU A 264 -18.49 -13.55 4.20
C LEU A 264 -17.04 -13.75 4.67
N MET A 265 -16.19 -12.77 4.41
CA MET A 265 -14.74 -12.88 4.57
C MET A 265 -14.20 -11.79 5.48
N LEU A 266 -13.10 -12.10 6.17
CA LEU A 266 -12.31 -11.15 6.96
C LEU A 266 -10.92 -10.97 6.34
N PRO A 267 -10.83 -10.30 5.18
CA PRO A 267 -9.55 -10.08 4.51
C PRO A 267 -8.57 -9.25 5.35
N VAL A 268 -7.34 -9.74 5.44
CA VAL A 268 -6.16 -9.02 5.89
C VAL A 268 -5.18 -8.95 4.72
N LYS A 269 -4.89 -7.74 4.25
CA LYS A 269 -4.04 -7.48 3.08
C LYS A 269 -2.86 -6.63 3.48
N PHE A 270 -1.68 -7.05 3.05
CA PHE A 270 -0.47 -6.24 3.08
C PHE A 270 -0.16 -5.81 1.65
N ARG A 271 0.09 -4.52 1.44
CA ARG A 271 0.36 -3.93 0.13
C ARG A 271 1.69 -3.18 0.20
N TYR A 272 2.52 -3.43 -0.80
CA TYR A 272 3.75 -2.70 -1.06
C TYR A 272 3.62 -1.95 -2.39
N ASN A 273 3.71 -0.62 -2.36
CA ASN A 273 3.75 0.21 -3.56
C ASN A 273 5.16 0.09 -4.17
N LEU A 274 5.24 -0.48 -5.36
CA LEU A 274 6.49 -0.60 -6.11
C LEU A 274 6.85 0.74 -6.78
N PHE A 275 5.83 1.41 -7.33
CA PHE A 275 5.92 2.73 -7.95
C PHE A 275 4.61 3.50 -7.69
N GLN A 276 4.54 4.78 -8.07
CA GLN A 276 3.33 5.59 -7.91
C GLN A 276 2.07 4.90 -8.47
N THR A 277 2.21 4.18 -9.58
CA THR A 277 1.11 3.54 -10.30
C THR A 277 1.01 2.03 -10.13
N MET A 278 1.92 1.38 -9.39
CA MET A 278 1.94 -0.09 -9.29
C MET A 278 2.18 -0.55 -7.87
N PHE A 279 1.47 -1.60 -7.45
CA PHE A 279 1.62 -2.22 -6.15
C PHE A 279 1.62 -3.74 -6.23
N PHE A 280 2.34 -4.35 -5.32
CA PHE A 280 2.23 -5.76 -4.99
C PHE A 280 1.40 -5.90 -3.72
N SER A 281 0.58 -6.93 -3.60
CA SER A 281 -0.12 -7.23 -2.37
C SER A 281 -0.15 -8.74 -2.10
N LEU A 282 0.01 -9.08 -0.84
CA LEU A 282 -0.24 -10.41 -0.30
C LEU A 282 -1.39 -10.28 0.68
N GLY A 283 -2.41 -11.11 0.54
CA GLY A 283 -3.57 -11.10 1.41
C GLY A 283 -4.00 -12.49 1.83
N ILE A 284 -4.41 -12.62 3.08
CA ILE A 284 -5.14 -13.79 3.56
C ILE A 284 -6.57 -13.36 3.87
N ALA A 285 -7.54 -14.15 3.44
CA ALA A 285 -8.94 -13.91 3.74
C ALA A 285 -9.55 -15.21 4.26
N PRO A 286 -9.50 -15.44 5.59
CA PRO A 286 -10.38 -16.43 6.20
C PRO A 286 -11.83 -15.98 5.97
N GLY A 287 -12.69 -16.95 5.68
CA GLY A 287 -14.09 -16.68 5.44
C GLY A 287 -15.00 -17.76 5.98
N TYR A 288 -16.28 -17.46 5.94
CA TYR A 288 -17.38 -18.37 6.14
C TYR A 288 -18.13 -18.50 4.82
N ASN A 289 -18.37 -19.74 4.37
CA ASN A 289 -19.25 -20.00 3.24
C ASN A 289 -20.69 -19.82 3.72
N VAL A 290 -21.33 -18.74 3.27
CA VAL A 290 -22.73 -18.45 3.61
C VAL A 290 -23.66 -19.42 2.88
N GLY A 291 -23.24 -19.89 1.71
CA GLY A 291 -23.94 -20.91 0.95
C GLY A 291 -23.37 -21.07 -0.45
N SER A 292 -23.31 -22.31 -0.91
CA SER A 292 -23.04 -22.65 -2.31
C SER A 292 -24.18 -23.46 -2.88
N VAL A 293 -24.58 -23.15 -4.11
CA VAL A 293 -25.67 -23.82 -4.81
C VAL A 293 -25.22 -24.16 -6.22
N LEU A 294 -25.27 -25.44 -6.57
CA LEU A 294 -25.20 -25.91 -7.95
C LEU A 294 -26.57 -25.69 -8.59
N LYS A 295 -26.63 -24.88 -9.65
CA LYS A 295 -27.83 -24.70 -10.46
C LYS A 295 -27.62 -25.37 -11.80
N SER A 296 -28.50 -26.30 -12.16
CA SER A 296 -28.46 -26.92 -13.47
C SER A 296 -29.75 -26.64 -14.24
N LYS A 297 -29.60 -26.13 -15.46
CA LYS A 297 -30.68 -25.85 -16.40
C LYS A 297 -30.67 -26.91 -17.49
N TYR A 298 -31.83 -27.44 -17.86
CA TYR A 298 -31.93 -28.47 -18.88
C TYR A 298 -33.31 -28.51 -19.52
N ILE A 299 -33.39 -29.14 -20.69
CA ILE A 299 -34.64 -29.40 -21.41
C ILE A 299 -35.11 -30.81 -21.02
N THR A 300 -36.36 -30.92 -20.56
CA THR A 300 -36.99 -32.19 -20.20
C THR A 300 -37.37 -32.99 -21.44
N THR A 301 -37.74 -34.26 -21.25
CA THR A 301 -38.26 -35.12 -22.33
C THR A 301 -39.50 -34.56 -23.02
N ASN A 302 -40.22 -33.64 -22.37
CA ASN A 302 -41.42 -32.98 -22.91
C ASN A 302 -41.10 -31.64 -23.60
N ASN A 303 -39.83 -31.31 -23.84
CA ASN A 303 -39.35 -30.02 -24.37
C ASN A 303 -39.59 -28.80 -23.46
N ASP A 304 -39.93 -29.02 -22.18
CA ASP A 304 -40.05 -27.93 -21.20
C ASP A 304 -38.70 -27.61 -20.54
N TRP A 305 -38.47 -26.34 -20.25
CA TRP A 305 -37.30 -25.88 -19.49
C TRP A 305 -37.45 -26.17 -18.00
N SER A 306 -36.46 -26.83 -17.41
CA SER A 306 -36.39 -27.11 -15.97
C SER A 306 -35.11 -26.55 -15.35
N ILE A 307 -35.19 -26.23 -14.05
CA ILE A 307 -34.06 -25.74 -13.24
C ILE A 307 -34.01 -26.56 -11.97
N SER A 308 -32.90 -27.26 -11.76
CA SER A 308 -32.58 -27.91 -10.49
C SER A 308 -31.61 -27.05 -9.67
N LYS A 309 -31.71 -27.17 -8.35
CA LYS A 309 -30.84 -26.50 -7.38
C LYS A 309 -30.44 -27.50 -6.31
N ILE A 310 -29.15 -27.62 -6.05
CA ILE A 310 -28.59 -28.52 -5.04
C ILE A 310 -27.61 -27.71 -4.19
N ASP A 311 -27.74 -27.79 -2.88
CA ASP A 311 -26.79 -27.17 -1.95
C ASP A 311 -25.46 -27.92 -1.97
N VAL A 312 -24.37 -27.15 -1.96
CA VAL A 312 -23.00 -27.64 -2.11
C VAL A 312 -22.20 -27.22 -0.90
N ASP A 313 -21.38 -28.14 -0.37
CA ASP A 313 -20.48 -27.84 0.75
C ASP A 313 -19.04 -28.31 0.46
N ASN A 314 -18.62 -28.33 -0.80
CA ASN A 314 -17.26 -28.72 -1.19
C ASN A 314 -16.35 -27.53 -1.51
N VAL A 315 -16.79 -26.28 -1.30
CA VAL A 315 -16.00 -25.09 -1.63
C VAL A 315 -15.14 -24.64 -0.45
N ASN A 316 -13.90 -24.23 -0.72
CA ASN A 316 -12.96 -23.82 0.31
C ASN A 316 -13.24 -22.38 0.78
N PRO A 317 -13.50 -22.16 2.08
CA PRO A 317 -13.81 -20.83 2.59
C PRO A 317 -12.56 -19.97 2.85
N TRP A 318 -11.36 -20.53 2.68
CA TRP A 318 -10.10 -19.82 2.90
C TRP A 318 -9.48 -19.37 1.58
N ARG A 319 -8.89 -18.17 1.59
CA ARG A 319 -8.12 -17.64 0.47
C ARG A 319 -6.77 -17.09 0.91
N LEU A 320 -5.77 -17.34 0.08
CA LEU A 320 -4.45 -16.73 0.18
C LEU A 320 -4.12 -16.15 -1.20
N GLU A 321 -4.30 -14.85 -1.34
CA GLU A 321 -4.22 -14.15 -2.63
C GLU A 321 -2.88 -13.41 -2.77
N LEU A 322 -2.19 -13.67 -3.87
CA LEU A 322 -1.14 -12.81 -4.39
C LEU A 322 -1.75 -11.86 -5.42
N LEU A 323 -1.46 -10.57 -5.33
CA LEU A 323 -1.98 -9.56 -6.24
C LEU A 323 -0.87 -8.68 -6.79
N LEU A 324 -0.96 -8.41 -8.09
CA LEU A 324 -0.21 -7.35 -8.76
C LEU A 324 -1.23 -6.33 -9.27
N GLY A 325 -1.19 -5.12 -8.71
CA GLY A 325 -2.16 -4.09 -8.98
C GLY A 325 -1.57 -2.85 -9.64
N PHE A 326 -2.39 -2.20 -10.45
CA PHE A 326 -2.07 -0.99 -11.17
C PHE A 326 -3.10 0.09 -10.85
N LYS A 327 -2.62 1.23 -10.34
CA LYS A 327 -3.38 2.44 -10.01
C LYS A 327 -3.47 3.31 -11.27
N PHE A 328 -4.39 2.98 -12.15
CA PHE A 328 -4.85 3.87 -13.23
C PHE A 328 -6.19 4.52 -12.83
N PHE A 329 -6.91 5.17 -13.76
CA PHE A 329 -8.25 5.73 -13.51
C PHE A 329 -9.24 4.71 -12.91
N LEU A 330 -9.03 3.43 -13.20
CA LEU A 330 -9.65 2.29 -12.53
C LEU A 330 -8.55 1.41 -11.92
N GLY A 331 -8.75 0.91 -10.70
CA GLY A 331 -7.81 -0.02 -10.08
C GLY A 331 -7.90 -1.39 -10.75
N PHE A 332 -6.84 -1.81 -11.45
CA PHE A 332 -6.74 -3.15 -12.03
C PHE A 332 -5.85 -4.03 -11.15
N GLU A 333 -6.31 -5.22 -10.79
CA GLU A 333 -5.54 -6.19 -10.01
C GLU A 333 -5.52 -7.54 -10.73
N LEU A 334 -4.33 -8.02 -11.09
CA LEU A 334 -4.13 -9.44 -11.38
C LEU A 334 -4.03 -10.16 -10.05
N TYR A 335 -4.76 -11.26 -9.86
CA TYR A 335 -4.67 -12.04 -8.64
C TYR A 335 -4.53 -13.53 -8.90
N TYR A 336 -3.85 -14.20 -7.97
CA TYR A 336 -3.69 -15.64 -7.94
C TYR A 336 -3.99 -16.15 -6.52
N ASN A 337 -4.93 -17.09 -6.39
CA ASN A 337 -5.21 -17.75 -5.11
C ASN A 337 -4.31 -18.98 -4.95
N LEU A 338 -3.43 -18.95 -3.96
CA LEU A 338 -2.51 -20.03 -3.63
C LEU A 338 -3.22 -21.24 -2.99
N LEU A 339 -4.40 -21.03 -2.38
CA LEU A 339 -5.20 -22.10 -1.79
C LEU A 339 -6.18 -22.71 -2.80
N PRO A 340 -6.52 -24.00 -2.62
CA PRO A 340 -7.53 -24.66 -3.45
C PRO A 340 -8.86 -23.93 -3.49
N THR A 341 -9.53 -23.96 -4.64
CA THR A 341 -10.92 -23.50 -4.74
C THR A 341 -11.86 -24.43 -3.97
N TYR A 342 -11.59 -25.73 -3.98
CA TYR A 342 -12.42 -26.75 -3.35
C TYR A 342 -11.76 -27.34 -2.11
N LYS A 343 -12.54 -27.94 -1.21
CA LYS A 343 -12.03 -28.52 0.04
C LYS A 343 -11.05 -29.66 -0.27
N ILE A 344 -10.05 -29.81 0.60
CA ILE A 344 -9.06 -30.90 0.51
C ILE A 344 -9.78 -32.25 0.55
N GLY A 345 -9.39 -33.17 -0.33
CA GLY A 345 -10.01 -34.50 -0.46
C GLY A 345 -11.14 -34.59 -1.47
N THR A 346 -11.48 -33.49 -2.14
CA THR A 346 -12.34 -33.49 -3.34
C THR A 346 -11.51 -33.70 -4.59
N LYS A 347 -12.10 -34.17 -5.70
CA LYS A 347 -11.37 -34.31 -6.98
C LYS A 347 -10.90 -32.99 -7.60
N GLY A 348 -11.23 -31.84 -6.99
CA GLY A 348 -10.81 -30.50 -7.43
C GLY A 348 -9.86 -29.79 -6.46
N ASP A 349 -9.23 -30.50 -5.52
CA ASP A 349 -8.38 -29.92 -4.48
C ASP A 349 -7.01 -29.40 -4.98
N ASP A 350 -6.66 -29.70 -6.22
CA ASP A 350 -5.52 -29.17 -6.97
C ASP A 350 -5.84 -27.85 -7.68
N LEU A 351 -7.12 -27.55 -7.93
CA LEU A 351 -7.53 -26.36 -8.68
C LEU A 351 -7.27 -25.08 -7.90
N ARG A 352 -6.63 -24.13 -8.58
CA ARG A 352 -6.33 -22.79 -8.10
C ARG A 352 -6.96 -21.75 -9.00
N GLU A 353 -7.33 -20.62 -8.43
CA GLU A 353 -7.93 -19.53 -9.20
C GLU A 353 -6.88 -18.52 -9.62
N PHE A 354 -6.95 -18.16 -10.90
CA PHE A 354 -6.30 -16.97 -11.45
C PHE A 354 -7.38 -16.05 -12.03
N GLY A 355 -7.19 -14.74 -11.88
CA GLY A 355 -8.16 -13.80 -12.42
C GLY A 355 -7.69 -12.36 -12.45
N ILE A 356 -8.57 -11.54 -13.01
CA ILE A 356 -8.42 -10.09 -13.05
C ILE A 356 -9.56 -9.51 -12.23
N ARG A 357 -9.24 -8.56 -11.35
CA ARG A 357 -10.21 -7.79 -10.58
C ARG A 357 -10.12 -6.32 -10.96
N ILE A 358 -11.27 -5.68 -11.11
CA ILE A 358 -11.38 -4.23 -11.23
C ILE A 358 -11.99 -3.75 -9.92
N GLY A 359 -11.24 -2.97 -9.16
CA GLY A 359 -11.63 -2.43 -7.86
C GLY A 359 -11.81 -0.91 -7.91
N PHE A 360 -12.75 -0.43 -7.11
CA PHE A 360 -13.08 0.98 -6.94
C PHE A 360 -13.00 1.39 -5.47
#